data_AF-A0A2W5Z2X7-F1
#
_entry.id   AF-A0A2W5Z2X7-F1
#
_cell.length_a   1.000
_cell.length_b   1.000
_cell.length_c   1.000
_cell.angle_alpha   90.00
_cell.angle_beta   90.00
_cell.angle_gamma   90.00
#
_symmetry.space_group_name_H-M   'P 1'
#
loop_
_entity.id
_entity.type
_entity.pdbx_description
1 polymer ?
#
loop_
_entity_poly.entity_id
_entity_poly.type
_entity_poly.pdbx_seq_one_letter_code
_entity_poly.pdbx_strand_id
1 'polypeptide(L)'
;MSTLAALTTLPDALAELEHAALLLLLAEQEGAGREAARERLARAVAAVQSARGLVIELLEETGRPPLRVLAGGRQCRDISEGA
;
A
#
# COMPACT_ATOMS: atom_id res chain seq x y z
N MET A 1 -10.62 15.26 0.25
CA MET A 1 -10.70 13.88 0.78
C MET A 1 -9.83 13.80 2.03
N SER A 2 -10.26 13.14 3.10
CA SER A 2 -9.43 13.00 4.31
C SER A 2 -8.33 11.95 4.08
N THR A 3 -7.15 12.15 4.68
CA THR A 3 -5.99 11.23 4.62
C THR A 3 -6.38 9.80 5.00
N LEU A 4 -7.28 9.66 5.97
CA LEU A 4 -7.87 8.37 6.36
C LEU A 4 -8.58 7.65 5.21
N ALA A 5 -9.37 8.37 4.42
CA ALA A 5 -10.14 7.80 3.30
C ALA A 5 -9.23 7.35 2.14
N ALA A 6 -8.06 7.98 1.99
CA ALA A 6 -7.04 7.53 1.04
C ALA A 6 -6.29 6.29 1.54
N LEU A 7 -6.13 6.14 2.86
CA LEU A 7 -5.44 4.98 3.45
C LEU A 7 -6.34 3.73 3.54
N THR A 8 -7.67 3.88 3.56
CA THR A 8 -8.59 2.72 3.53
C THR A 8 -8.51 1.90 2.24
N THR A 9 -8.01 2.48 1.14
CA THR A 9 -7.81 1.78 -0.15
C THR A 9 -6.42 1.17 -0.30
N LEU A 10 -5.54 1.31 0.70
CA LEU A 10 -4.19 0.75 0.67
C LEU A 10 -4.18 -0.79 0.50
N PRO A 11 -5.06 -1.58 1.15
CA PRO A 11 -5.13 -3.02 0.92
C PRO A 11 -5.40 -3.36 -0.55
N ASP A 12 -6.32 -2.65 -1.19
CA ASP A 12 -6.66 -2.85 -2.61
C ASP A 12 -5.49 -2.46 -3.53
N ALA A 13 -4.78 -1.37 -3.21
CA ALA A 13 -3.60 -0.95 -3.96
C ALA A 13 -2.45 -1.96 -3.86
N LEU A 14 -2.26 -2.60 -2.70
CA LEU A 14 -1.27 -3.66 -2.52
C LEU A 14 -1.65 -4.94 -3.27
N ALA A 15 -2.93 -5.33 -3.23
CA ALA A 15 -3.44 -6.47 -3.99
C ALA A 15 -3.27 -6.26 -5.51
N GLU A 16 -3.55 -5.04 -5.99
CA GLU A 16 -3.35 -4.66 -7.39
C GLU A 16 -1.86 -4.68 -7.78
N LEU A 17 -0.95 -4.27 -6.89
CA LEU A 17 0.50 -4.35 -7.13
C LEU A 17 0.97 -5.79 -7.29
N GLU A 18 0.55 -6.68 -6.38
CA GLU A 18 0.87 -8.11 -6.45
C GLU A 18 0.34 -8.73 -7.75
N HIS A 19 -0.93 -8.44 -8.08
CA HIS A 19 -1.54 -8.92 -9.31
C HIS A 19 -0.82 -8.43 -10.57
N ALA A 20 -0.46 -7.14 -10.63
CA ALA A 20 0.25 -6.57 -11.76
C ALA A 20 1.67 -7.16 -11.93
N ALA A 21 2.35 -7.47 -10.82
CA ALA A 21 3.65 -8.14 -10.86
C ALA A 21 3.54 -9.56 -11.43
N LEU A 22 2.53 -10.33 -11.03
CA LEU A 22 2.26 -11.67 -11.56
C LEU A 22 1.95 -11.63 -13.06
N LEU A 23 1.14 -10.67 -13.51
CA LEU A 23 0.83 -10.50 -14.93
C LEU A 23 2.07 -10.15 -15.77
N LEU A 24 2.98 -9.33 -15.23
CA LEU A 24 4.24 -9.04 -15.92
C LEU A 24 5.09 -10.30 -16.05
N LEU A 25 5.25 -11.07 -14.97
CA LEU A 25 6.01 -12.32 -15.01
C LEU A 25 5.43 -13.30 -16.04
N LEU A 26 4.10 -13.43 -16.10
CA LEU A 26 3.41 -14.26 -17.10
C LEU A 26 3.67 -13.75 -18.52
N ALA A 27 3.49 -12.45 -18.75
CA ALA A 27 3.73 -11.81 -20.05
C ALA A 27 5.19 -11.99 -20.52
N GLU A 28 6.15 -12.01 -19.58
CA GLU A 28 7.55 -12.30 -19.88
C GLU A 28 7.78 -13.76 -20.29
N GLN A 29 7.03 -14.72 -19.73
CA GLN A 29 7.11 -16.13 -20.12
C GLN A 29 6.43 -16.39 -21.47
N GLU A 30 5.30 -15.74 -21.74
CA GLU A 30 4.51 -15.93 -22.96
C GLU A 30 5.05 -15.14 -24.16
N GLY A 31 5.91 -14.14 -23.92
CA GLY A 31 6.45 -13.26 -24.95
C GLY A 31 5.43 -12.30 -25.56
N ALA A 32 4.26 -12.13 -24.93
CA ALA A 32 3.16 -11.29 -25.39
C ALA A 32 2.66 -10.38 -24.26
N GLY A 33 2.16 -9.18 -24.58
CA GLY A 33 1.51 -8.29 -23.61
C GLY A 33 2.43 -7.61 -22.58
N ARG A 34 3.76 -7.71 -22.73
CA ARG A 34 4.75 -7.17 -21.79
C ARG A 34 4.57 -5.67 -21.50
N GLU A 35 4.35 -4.84 -22.51
CA GLU A 35 4.22 -3.39 -22.33
C GLU A 35 2.95 -3.03 -21.52
N ALA A 36 1.81 -3.67 -21.83
CA ALA A 36 0.58 -3.46 -21.08
C ALA A 36 0.70 -3.90 -19.62
N ALA A 37 1.38 -5.02 -19.35
CA ALA A 37 1.66 -5.48 -18.00
C ALA A 37 2.63 -4.55 -17.25
N ARG A 38 3.65 -4.02 -17.95
CA ARG A 38 4.60 -3.04 -17.40
C ARG A 38 3.91 -1.74 -17.02
N GLU A 39 3.04 -1.21 -17.88
CA GLU A 39 2.25 -0.03 -17.56
C GLU A 39 1.33 -0.26 -16.37
N ARG A 40 0.69 -1.43 -16.29
CA ARG A 40 -0.16 -1.79 -15.16
C ARG A 40 0.64 -1.82 -13.86
N LEU A 41 1.83 -2.44 -13.87
CA LEU A 41 2.73 -2.46 -12.72
C LEU A 41 3.16 -1.04 -12.33
N ALA A 42 3.51 -0.19 -13.29
CA ALA A 42 3.89 1.19 -13.01
C ALA A 42 2.74 1.98 -12.33
N ARG A 43 1.50 1.80 -12.78
CA ARG A 43 0.32 2.41 -12.15
C ARG A 43 0.09 1.89 -10.73
N ALA A 44 0.22 0.59 -10.50
CA ALA A 44 0.06 -0.01 -9.18
C ALA A 44 1.14 0.46 -8.19
N VAL A 45 2.40 0.56 -8.64
CA VAL A 45 3.49 1.14 -7.85
C VAL A 45 3.20 2.59 -7.47
N ALA A 46 2.73 3.41 -8.42
CA ALA A 46 2.39 4.80 -8.16
C ALA A 46 1.28 4.94 -7.10
N ALA A 47 0.25 4.08 -7.15
CA ALA A 47 -0.81 4.06 -6.15
C ALA A 47 -0.29 3.75 -4.73
N VAL A 48 0.58 2.73 -4.61
CA VAL A 48 1.20 2.37 -3.32
C VAL A 48 2.16 3.46 -2.82
N GLN A 49 2.95 4.06 -3.71
CA GLN A 49 3.85 5.17 -3.35
C GLN A 49 3.11 6.41 -2.87
N SER A 50 1.99 6.74 -3.51
CA SER A 50 1.12 7.84 -3.06
C SER A 50 0.61 7.60 -1.64
N ALA A 51 0.21 6.36 -1.31
CA ALA A 51 -0.23 6.02 0.04
C ALA A 51 0.93 6.03 1.05
N ARG A 52 2.14 5.63 0.65
CA ARG A 52 3.35 5.72 1.49
C ARG A 52 3.65 7.15 1.90
N GLY A 53 3.50 8.14 1.00
CA GLY A 53 3.67 9.55 1.33
C GLY A 53 2.74 9.98 2.47
N LEU A 54 1.46 9.65 2.34
CA LEU A 54 0.43 9.95 3.36
C LEU A 54 0.70 9.24 4.70
N VAL A 55 1.25 8.03 4.66
CA VAL A 55 1.66 7.29 5.88
C VAL A 55 2.80 8.00 6.61
N ILE A 56 3.78 8.52 5.87
CA ILE A 56 4.92 9.26 6.43
C ILE A 56 4.45 10.58 7.03
N GLU A 57 3.66 11.35 6.29
CA GLU A 57 3.08 12.62 6.77
C GLU A 57 2.28 12.40 8.07
N LEU A 58 1.43 11.39 8.11
CA LEU A 58 0.64 11.08 9.30
C LEU A 58 1.53 10.64 10.48
N LEU A 59 2.61 9.91 10.23
CA LEU A 59 3.57 9.50 11.25
C LEU A 59 4.33 10.71 11.80
N GLU A 60 4.75 11.63 10.94
CA GLU A 60 5.43 12.88 11.34
C GLU A 60 4.50 13.79 12.14
N GLU A 61 3.23 13.92 11.73
CA GLU A 61 2.23 14.75 12.42
C GLU A 61 1.81 14.17 13.78
N THR A 62 1.65 12.84 13.87
CA THR A 62 1.03 12.20 15.05
C THR A 62 2.03 11.45 15.94
N GLY A 63 3.26 11.23 15.47
CA GLY A 63 4.25 10.36 16.12
C GLY A 63 3.84 8.88 16.17
N ARG A 64 2.77 8.47 15.48
CA ARG A 64 2.21 7.11 15.54
C ARG A 64 2.05 6.49 14.16
N PRO A 65 2.39 5.21 13.97
CA PRO A 65 2.20 4.55 12.68
C PRO A 65 0.69 4.36 12.37
N PRO A 66 0.27 4.60 11.11
CA PRO A 66 -1.15 4.60 10.69
C PRO A 66 -1.88 3.25 10.83
N LEU A 67 -1.16 2.15 11.02
CA LEU A 67 -1.76 0.84 11.31
C LEU A 67 -2.60 0.85 12.60
N ARG A 68 -2.34 1.77 13.55
CA ARG A 68 -3.18 1.98 14.74
C ARG A 68 -4.58 2.50 14.41
N VAL A 69 -4.77 3.10 13.23
CA VAL A 69 -5.99 3.82 12.83
C VAL A 69 -6.84 3.00 11.86
N LEU A 70 -6.22 2.16 11.02
CA LEU A 70 -6.92 1.45 9.93
C LEU A 70 -7.64 0.16 10.36
N ALA A 71 -7.31 -0.42 11.51
CA ALA A 71 -7.99 -1.60 12.07
C ALA A 71 -9.02 -1.26 13.16
N GLY A 72 -9.74 -0.13 13.03
CA GLY A 72 -10.82 0.24 13.94
C GLY A 72 -10.41 0.34 15.42
N GLY A 73 -9.16 0.73 15.70
CA GLY A 73 -8.65 0.98 17.05
C GLY A 73 -8.63 -0.24 17.99
N ARG A 74 -8.84 -1.47 17.52
CA ARG A 74 -9.05 -2.63 18.41
C ARG A 74 -7.82 -3.42 18.83
N GLN A 75 -6.62 -3.08 18.38
CA GLN A 75 -5.40 -3.66 18.96
C GLN A 75 -4.31 -2.60 19.15
N CYS A 76 -4.43 -1.90 20.27
CA CYS A 76 -3.28 -1.40 21.00
C CYS A 76 -3.38 -1.98 22.41
N ARG A 77 -2.95 -3.24 22.59
CA ARG A 77 -2.33 -3.56 23.88
C ARG A 77 -0.94 -2.98 23.75
N ASP A 78 -0.68 -1.94 24.54
CA ASP A 78 0.66 -1.40 24.71
C ASP A 78 1.56 -2.56 25.13
N ILE A 79 2.37 -3.05 24.21
CA ILE A 79 3.59 -3.76 24.57
C ILE A 79 4.59 -2.66 24.85
N SER A 80 4.40 -2.00 26.00
CA SER A 80 5.50 -1.29 26.63
C SER A 80 6.47 -2.37 27.09
N GLU A 81 7.60 -2.46 26.39
CA GLU A 81 8.79 -3.10 26.93
C GLU A 81 9.15 -2.42 28.26
N GLY A 82 9.10 -3.18 29.35
CA GLY A 82 9.88 -3.05 30.59
C GLY A 82 9.94 -1.70 31.32
N ALA A 83 9.22 -1.61 32.44
CA ALA A 83 9.67 -0.96 33.69
C ALA A 83 8.89 -1.53 34.88
#